data_AF-A0A6B2VBF6-F1
#
_entry.id   AF-A0A6B2VBF6-F1
#
_cell.length_a   1.000
_cell.length_b   1.000
_cell.length_c   1.000
_cell.angle_alpha   90.00
_cell.angle_beta   90.00
_cell.angle_gamma   90.00
#
_symmetry.space_group_name_H-M   'P 1'
#
loop_
_entity.id
_entity.type
_entity.pdbx_description
1 polymer ?
#
loop_
_entity_poly.entity_id
_entity_poly.type
_entity_poly.pdbx_seq_one_letter_code
_entity_poly.pdbx_strand_id
1 'polypeptide(L)'
;LVSDRGPHEAGRVQAWVVGPGAGDDAGTVAEVLATDVPVLLDADGLRLAARDAVRARSAPTLMTPHAGEAAALLGVAREEV
;
A
#
# COMPACT_ATOMS: atom_id res chain seq x y z
N LEU A 1 1.93 11.33 12.31
CA LEU A 1 1.02 10.50 13.12
C LEU A 1 1.32 9.05 12.78
N VAL A 2 1.38 8.15 13.77
CA VAL A 2 1.59 6.71 13.59
C VAL A 2 0.44 6.01 14.31
N SER A 3 -0.22 5.06 13.65
CA SER A 3 -1.39 4.34 14.17
C SER A 3 -1.33 2.89 13.75
N ASP A 4 -1.68 2.00 14.68
CA ASP A 4 -1.89 0.56 14.49
C ASP A 4 -3.38 0.18 14.40
N ARG A 5 -4.28 1.19 14.46
CA ARG A 5 -5.75 1.01 14.45
C ARG A 5 -6.44 1.51 13.18
N GLY A 6 -5.67 1.66 12.09
CA GLY A 6 -6.18 2.09 10.79
C GLY A 6 -6.55 3.59 10.68
N PRO A 7 -6.91 4.06 9.46
CA PRO A 7 -7.19 5.47 9.17
C PRO A 7 -8.38 6.07 9.92
N HIS A 8 -9.43 5.27 10.20
CA HIS A 8 -10.64 5.77 10.86
C HIS A 8 -10.40 6.23 12.29
N GLU A 9 -9.42 5.65 12.98
CA GLU A 9 -9.07 5.98 14.37
C GLU A 9 -7.87 6.92 14.49
N ALA A 10 -7.14 7.11 13.40
CA ALA A 10 -5.87 7.83 13.33
C ALA A 10 -6.02 9.34 13.11
N GLY A 11 -7.22 9.85 12.80
CA GLY A 11 -7.45 11.27 12.53
C GLY A 11 -6.99 11.70 11.12
N ARG A 12 -6.92 13.01 10.86
CA ARG A 12 -6.64 13.55 9.52
C ARG A 12 -5.14 13.68 9.25
N VAL A 13 -4.73 13.27 8.05
CA VAL A 13 -3.37 13.41 7.53
C VAL A 13 -3.41 13.91 6.08
N GLN A 14 -2.28 14.38 5.57
CA GLN A 14 -2.12 14.80 4.18
C GLN A 14 -1.59 13.69 3.28
N ALA A 15 -1.13 12.58 3.85
CA ALA A 15 -0.70 11.38 3.14
C ALA A 15 -0.62 10.19 4.11
N TRP A 16 -0.72 8.98 3.58
CA TRP A 16 -0.48 7.73 4.30
C TRP A 16 0.76 7.02 3.82
N VAL A 17 1.44 6.34 4.74
CA VAL A 17 2.41 5.27 4.44
C VAL A 17 1.83 4.00 5.03
N VAL A 18 1.77 2.92 4.24
CA VAL A 18 1.22 1.65 4.70
C VAL A 18 2.06 0.49 4.20
N GLY A 19 2.23 -0.51 5.05
CA GLY A 19 2.85 -1.79 4.72
C GLY A 19 4.01 -2.23 5.60
N PRO A 20 4.96 -1.38 6.02
CA PRO A 20 6.02 -1.80 6.93
C PRO A 20 5.45 -2.32 8.27
N GLY A 21 5.57 -3.62 8.51
CA GLY A 21 5.06 -4.27 9.72
C GLY A 21 3.54 -4.52 9.72
N ALA A 22 2.88 -4.45 8.56
CA ALA A 22 1.44 -4.77 8.45
C ALA A 22 1.17 -6.27 8.58
N GLY A 23 2.18 -7.14 8.38
CA GLY A 23 2.00 -8.59 8.50
C GLY A 23 0.97 -9.06 7.47
N ASP A 24 -0.14 -9.61 7.93
CA ASP A 24 -1.25 -10.07 7.08
C ASP A 24 -2.53 -9.21 7.18
N ASP A 25 -2.42 -7.99 7.72
CA ASP A 25 -3.55 -7.07 7.87
C ASP A 25 -3.93 -6.38 6.55
N ALA A 26 -4.58 -7.14 5.67
CA ALA A 26 -5.15 -6.61 4.44
C ALA A 26 -6.28 -5.58 4.68
N GLY A 27 -6.92 -5.61 5.86
CA GLY A 27 -8.01 -4.71 6.22
C GLY A 27 -7.51 -3.26 6.31
N THR A 28 -6.48 -3.04 7.11
CA THR A 28 -5.84 -1.71 7.24
C THR A 28 -5.33 -1.19 5.90
N VAL A 29 -4.73 -2.05 5.07
CA VAL A 29 -4.27 -1.67 3.72
C VAL A 29 -5.44 -1.22 2.84
N ALA A 30 -6.56 -1.96 2.85
CA ALA A 30 -7.75 -1.61 2.08
C ALA A 30 -8.36 -0.27 2.55
N GLU A 31 -8.42 -0.04 3.86
CA GLU A 31 -8.89 1.24 4.42
C GLU A 31 -8.00 2.41 3.97
N VAL A 32 -6.68 2.27 4.04
CA VAL A 32 -5.74 3.29 3.55
C VAL A 32 -5.95 3.57 2.06
N LEU A 33 -6.10 2.53 1.25
CA LEU A 33 -6.34 2.64 -0.18
C LEU A 33 -7.68 3.31 -0.53
N ALA A 34 -8.66 3.27 0.37
CA ALA A 34 -9.95 3.94 0.18
C ALA A 34 -9.91 5.46 0.48
N THR A 35 -8.81 5.97 1.04
CA THR A 35 -8.67 7.40 1.35
C THR A 35 -8.39 8.26 0.11
N ASP A 36 -8.79 9.53 0.16
CA ASP A 36 -8.67 10.51 -0.94
C ASP A 36 -7.36 11.33 -0.90
N VAL A 37 -6.42 10.96 -0.04
CA VAL A 37 -5.10 11.59 0.08
C VAL A 37 -4.01 10.71 -0.56
N PRO A 38 -2.83 11.28 -0.89
CA PRO A 38 -1.68 10.51 -1.37
C PRO A 38 -1.33 9.32 -0.48
N VAL A 39 -0.93 8.21 -1.11
CA VAL A 39 -0.51 6.97 -0.41
C VAL A 39 0.87 6.53 -0.91
N LEU A 40 1.74 6.15 0.03
CA LEU A 40 2.94 5.34 -0.21
C LEU A 40 2.66 3.90 0.24
N LEU A 41 2.69 2.97 -0.71
CA LEU A 41 2.64 1.53 -0.48
C LEU A 41 4.04 0.96 -0.48
N ASP A 42 4.40 0.27 0.60
CA ASP A 42 5.72 -0.34 0.78
C ASP A 42 5.61 -1.73 1.41
N ALA A 43 6.65 -2.56 1.31
CA ALA A 43 6.76 -3.85 2.01
C ALA A 43 5.47 -4.73 1.94
N ASP A 44 4.93 -5.18 3.08
CA ASP A 44 3.72 -6.02 3.13
C ASP A 44 2.52 -5.37 2.44
N GLY A 45 2.45 -4.04 2.41
CA GLY A 45 1.40 -3.29 1.73
C GLY A 45 1.37 -3.56 0.23
N LEU A 46 2.53 -3.77 -0.41
CA LEU A 46 2.62 -4.13 -1.83
C LEU A 46 2.04 -5.52 -2.11
N ARG A 47 2.22 -6.46 -1.17
CA ARG A 47 1.69 -7.82 -1.25
C ARG A 47 0.18 -7.88 -0.95
N LEU A 48 -0.27 -7.11 0.04
CA LEU A 48 -1.64 -7.13 0.55
C LEU A 48 -2.60 -6.26 -0.27
N ALA A 49 -2.10 -5.26 -1.00
CA ALA A 49 -2.94 -4.36 -1.79
C ALA A 49 -3.68 -5.08 -2.92
N ALA A 50 -5.01 -4.99 -2.91
CA ALA A 50 -5.83 -5.45 -4.03
C ALA A 50 -5.55 -4.58 -5.28
N ARG A 51 -5.17 -5.21 -6.40
CA ARG A 51 -4.81 -4.52 -7.65
C ARG A 51 -5.92 -3.55 -8.12
N ASP A 52 -7.17 -3.97 -8.03
CA ASP A 52 -8.31 -3.14 -8.45
C ASP A 52 -8.52 -1.93 -7.55
N ALA A 53 -8.27 -2.08 -6.24
CA ALA A 53 -8.34 -0.95 -5.31
C ALA A 53 -7.26 0.09 -5.61
N VAL A 54 -6.03 -0.33 -5.88
CA VAL A 54 -4.96 0.57 -6.33
C VAL A 54 -5.34 1.26 -7.65
N ARG A 55 -5.81 0.51 -8.65
CA ARG A 55 -6.15 1.06 -9.97
C ARG A 55 -7.32 2.04 -9.94
N ALA A 56 -8.25 1.87 -9.00
CA ALA A 56 -9.40 2.74 -8.83
C ALA A 56 -9.06 4.09 -8.16
N ARG A 57 -7.88 4.23 -7.55
CA ARG A 57 -7.48 5.47 -6.85
C ARG A 57 -7.25 6.61 -7.84
N SER A 58 -7.87 7.75 -7.54
CA SER A 58 -7.59 9.02 -8.21
C SER A 58 -6.49 9.84 -7.51
N ALA A 59 -6.36 9.69 -6.19
CA ALA A 59 -5.29 10.32 -5.43
C ALA A 59 -3.92 9.68 -5.74
N PRO A 60 -2.82 10.46 -5.72
CA PRO A 60 -1.48 9.95 -6.02
C PRO A 60 -1.15 8.71 -5.20
N THR A 61 -0.55 7.72 -5.86
CA THR A 61 -0.10 6.48 -5.23
C THR A 61 1.32 6.20 -5.68
N LEU A 62 2.24 6.18 -4.71
CA LEU A 62 3.63 5.79 -4.92
C LEU A 62 3.83 4.37 -4.38
N MET A 63 4.50 3.52 -5.13
CA MET A 63 4.90 2.18 -4.71
C MET A 63 6.43 2.13 -4.67
N THR A 64 6.99 1.48 -3.66
CA THR A 64 8.45 1.36 -3.47
C THR A 64 8.95 -0.09 -3.51
N PRO A 65 8.59 -0.88 -4.55
CA PRO A 65 9.02 -2.27 -4.60
C PRO A 65 10.54 -2.37 -4.76
N HIS A 66 11.17 -3.25 -4.00
CA HIS A 66 12.48 -3.79 -4.40
C HIS A 66 12.28 -4.78 -5.58
N ALA A 67 13.37 -5.21 -6.22
CA ALA A 67 13.28 -6.02 -7.45
C ALA A 67 12.44 -7.32 -7.35
N GLY A 68 12.32 -7.89 -6.15
CA GLY A 68 11.55 -9.11 -5.90
C GLY A 68 10.05 -8.83 -5.77
N GLU A 69 9.69 -7.76 -5.07
CA GLU A 69 8.31 -7.27 -5.01
C GLU A 69 7.85 -6.81 -6.40
N ALA A 70 8.71 -6.11 -7.14
CA ALA A 70 8.43 -5.67 -8.49
C ALA A 70 8.19 -6.87 -9.43
N ALA A 71 9.03 -7.91 -9.35
CA ALA A 71 8.83 -9.15 -10.10
C ALA A 71 7.49 -9.80 -9.79
N ALA A 72 7.12 -9.90 -8.51
CA ALA A 72 5.83 -10.44 -8.07
C ALA A 72 4.64 -9.59 -8.56
N LEU A 73 4.76 -8.26 -8.54
CA LEU A 73 3.74 -7.34 -9.05
C LEU A 73 3.57 -7.42 -10.57
N LEU A 74 4.68 -7.56 -11.31
CA LEU A 74 4.69 -7.62 -12.77
C LEU A 74 4.41 -9.03 -13.32
N GLY A 75 4.55 -10.08 -12.50
CA GLY A 75 4.38 -11.47 -12.93
C GLY A 75 5.54 -11.97 -13.80
N VAL A 76 6.74 -11.46 -13.57
CA VAL A 76 7.97 -11.79 -14.32
C VAL A 76 9.03 -12.40 -13.39
N ALA A 77 10.12 -12.94 -13.94
CA ALA A 77 11.25 -13.37 -13.14
C ALA A 77 12.00 -12.15 -12.56
N ARG A 78 12.66 -12.31 -11.40
CA ARG A 78 13.39 -11.21 -10.75
C ARG A 78 14.52 -10.68 -11.63
N GLU A 79 15.13 -11.55 -12.42
CA GLU A 79 16.21 -11.25 -13.35
C GLU A 79 15.75 -10.37 -14.52
N GLU A 80 14.43 -10.23 -14.73
CA GLU A 80 13.80 -9.44 -15.79
C GLU A 80 13.32 -8.05 -15.32
N VAL A 81 13.55 -7.70 -14.06
CA VAL A 81 13.20 -6.41 -13.43
C VAL A 81 14.40 -5.48 -13.39
#